data_AF-A0A7X7JGU5-F1
#
_entry.id   AF-A0A7X7JGU5-F1
#
_cell.length_a   1.000
_cell.length_b   1.000
_cell.length_c   1.000
_cell.angle_alpha   90.00
_cell.angle_beta   90.00
_cell.angle_gamma   90.00
#
_symmetry.space_group_name_H-M   'P 1'
#
loop_
_entity.id
_entity.type
_entity.pdbx_description
1 polymer ?
#
loop_
_entity_poly.entity_id
_entity_poly.type
_entity_poly.pdbx_seq_one_letter_code
_entity_poly.pdbx_strand_id
1 'polypeptide(L)'
;DRAYPPANADLQERIAQHGALVSQFALGQPPSKTTFPARNVLIAGLTRASLLVELTERSGTRIEATIAQEQGKPVLLWEPLLGHMPWARRFATEPLVYFVGSPTSVAQALDASSASR
;
A
#
# COMPACT_ATOMS: atom_id res chain seq x y z
N ASP A 1 -18.16 -11.95 2.18
CA ASP A 1 -19.03 -12.98 1.59
C ASP A 1 -19.03 -12.99 0.05
N ARG A 2 -18.49 -11.96 -0.62
CA ARG A 2 -18.44 -11.91 -2.09
C ARG A 2 -17.02 -11.61 -2.57
N ALA A 3 -16.61 -12.19 -3.69
CA ALA A 3 -15.34 -11.86 -4.33
C ALA A 3 -15.47 -10.61 -5.21
N TYR A 4 -14.48 -9.73 -5.14
CA TYR A 4 -14.39 -8.56 -6.02
C TYR A 4 -12.93 -8.20 -6.34
N PRO A 5 -12.58 -8.01 -7.64
CA PRO A 5 -13.43 -8.25 -8.80
C PRO A 5 -13.81 -9.74 -8.93
N PRO A 6 -14.95 -10.10 -9.57
CA PRO A 6 -15.39 -11.49 -9.69
C PRO A 6 -14.35 -12.41 -10.34
N ALA A 7 -13.56 -11.89 -11.28
CA ALA A 7 -12.48 -12.62 -11.94
C ALA A 7 -11.40 -13.14 -10.98
N ASN A 8 -11.30 -12.57 -9.77
CA ASN A 8 -10.33 -13.00 -8.76
C ASN A 8 -10.91 -13.96 -7.71
N ALA A 9 -12.12 -14.52 -7.93
CA ALA A 9 -12.76 -15.40 -6.95
C ALA A 9 -11.87 -16.60 -6.57
N ASP A 10 -11.28 -17.29 -7.55
CA ASP A 10 -10.40 -18.44 -7.30
C ASP A 10 -9.14 -18.04 -6.54
N LEU A 11 -8.57 -16.87 -6.83
CA LEU A 11 -7.41 -16.35 -6.11
C LEU A 11 -7.77 -16.01 -4.66
N GLN A 12 -8.92 -15.36 -4.44
CA GLN A 12 -9.40 -15.02 -3.11
C GLN A 12 -9.59 -16.27 -2.24
N GLU A 13 -10.18 -17.33 -2.81
CA GLU A 13 -10.36 -18.61 -2.13
C GLU A 13 -9.01 -19.24 -1.76
N ARG A 14 -8.06 -19.26 -2.69
CA ARG A 14 -6.70 -19.77 -2.44
C ARG A 14 -5.99 -19.00 -1.32
N ILE A 15 -6.15 -17.67 -1.27
CA ILE A 15 -5.60 -16.82 -0.20
C ILE A 15 -6.26 -17.15 1.14
N ALA A 16 -7.58 -17.38 1.17
CA ALA A 16 -8.29 -17.76 2.40
C ALA A 16 -7.82 -19.11 2.96
N GLN A 17 -7.50 -20.07 2.08
CA GLN A 17 -7.04 -21.40 2.47
C GLN A 17 -5.62 -21.43 3.05
N HIS A 18 -4.74 -20.51 2.62
CA HIS A 18 -3.32 -20.52 2.99
C HIS A 18 -2.88 -19.27 3.77
N GLY A 19 -3.83 -18.39 4.10
CA GLY A 19 -3.56 -17.08 4.69
C GLY A 19 -4.81 -16.52 5.35
N ALA A 20 -5.11 -15.26 5.08
CA ALA A 20 -6.27 -14.60 5.67
C ALA A 20 -6.91 -13.61 4.69
N LEU A 21 -8.24 -13.48 4.80
CA LEU A 21 -9.00 -12.38 4.23
C LEU A 21 -9.56 -11.54 5.36
N VAL A 22 -9.26 -10.26 5.37
CA VAL A 22 -9.71 -9.31 6.40
C VAL A 22 -10.58 -8.25 5.74
N SER A 23 -11.74 -7.98 6.33
CA SER A 23 -12.68 -6.94 5.89
C SER A 23 -13.22 -6.19 7.10
N GLN A 24 -13.26 -4.85 6.99
CA GLN A 24 -13.92 -3.97 7.98
C GLN A 24 -15.42 -3.79 7.72
N PHE A 25 -15.93 -4.33 6.60
CA PHE A 25 -17.30 -4.12 6.14
C PHE A 25 -18.22 -5.25 6.61
N ALA A 26 -19.47 -4.92 6.87
CA ALA A 26 -20.50 -5.88 7.24
C ALA A 26 -20.75 -6.89 6.11
N LEU A 27 -21.23 -8.09 6.46
CA LEU A 27 -21.63 -9.10 5.49
C LEU A 27 -22.70 -8.54 4.52
N GLY A 28 -22.56 -8.84 3.23
CA GLY A 28 -23.46 -8.38 2.18
C GLY A 28 -23.21 -6.95 1.68
N GLN A 29 -22.34 -6.16 2.34
CA GLN A 29 -22.02 -4.81 1.88
C GLN A 29 -21.29 -4.85 0.52
N PRO A 30 -21.83 -4.21 -0.54
CA PRO A 30 -21.23 -4.28 -1.87
C PRO A 30 -20.02 -3.36 -2.00
N PRO A 31 -19.07 -3.67 -2.90
CA PRO A 31 -18.02 -2.76 -3.31
C PRO A 31 -18.62 -1.49 -3.92
N SER A 32 -18.10 -0.33 -3.54
CA SER A 32 -18.53 0.97 -4.03
C SER A 32 -17.35 1.93 -4.09
N LYS A 33 -17.56 3.10 -4.72
CA LYS A 33 -16.54 4.18 -4.77
C LYS A 33 -16.03 4.61 -3.39
N THR A 34 -16.82 4.42 -2.33
CA THR A 34 -16.43 4.79 -0.96
C THR A 34 -15.78 3.65 -0.19
N THR A 35 -16.07 2.39 -0.53
CA THR A 35 -15.45 1.25 0.17
C THR A 35 -14.00 1.02 -0.26
N PHE A 36 -13.61 1.33 -1.49
CA PHE A 36 -12.21 1.13 -1.93
C PHE A 36 -11.22 2.02 -1.16
N PRO A 37 -11.43 3.35 -1.04
CA PRO A 37 -10.53 4.18 -0.24
C PRO A 37 -10.52 3.76 1.24
N ALA A 38 -11.69 3.45 1.81
CA ALA A 38 -11.78 2.99 3.19
C ALA A 38 -10.98 1.69 3.43
N ARG A 39 -11.02 0.74 2.48
CA ARG A 39 -10.21 -0.49 2.52
C ARG A 39 -8.72 -0.20 2.51
N ASN A 40 -8.26 0.80 1.75
CA ASN A 40 -6.84 1.15 1.70
C ASN A 40 -6.32 1.68 3.05
N VAL A 41 -7.18 2.37 3.83
CA VAL A 41 -6.84 2.80 5.20
C VAL A 41 -6.51 1.58 6.08
N LEU A 42 -7.33 0.52 6.00
CA LEU A 42 -7.10 -0.71 6.74
C LEU A 42 -5.81 -1.42 6.30
N ILE A 43 -5.53 -1.47 4.99
CA ILE A 43 -4.27 -2.05 4.49
C ILE A 43 -3.07 -1.30 5.05
N ALA A 44 -3.03 0.03 4.89
CA ALA A 44 -1.96 0.85 5.46
C ALA A 44 -1.85 0.63 6.98
N GLY A 45 -2.99 0.50 7.68
CA GLY A 45 -3.08 0.21 9.11
C GLY A 45 -2.49 -1.12 9.56
N LEU A 46 -2.62 -2.17 8.74
CA LEU A 46 -2.17 -3.52 9.08
C LEU A 46 -0.71 -3.81 8.68
N THR A 47 -0.10 -2.98 7.83
CA THR A 47 1.27 -3.18 7.38
C THR A 47 2.29 -2.38 8.19
N ARG A 48 3.57 -2.77 8.10
CA ARG A 48 4.70 -1.96 8.62
C ARG A 48 5.08 -0.82 7.69
N ALA A 49 4.81 -0.97 6.39
CA ALA A 49 5.17 -0.05 5.31
C ALA A 49 4.28 -0.30 4.07
N SER A 50 4.24 0.67 3.16
CA SER A 50 3.59 0.52 1.85
C SER A 50 4.61 0.67 0.72
N LEU A 51 4.74 -0.35 -0.14
CA LEU A 51 5.59 -0.32 -1.33
C LEU A 51 4.77 0.02 -2.59
N LEU A 52 5.10 1.14 -3.21
CA LEU A 52 4.49 1.64 -4.42
C LEU A 52 5.32 1.20 -5.63
N VAL A 53 4.76 0.32 -6.46
CA VAL A 53 5.49 -0.28 -7.59
C VAL A 53 5.24 0.46 -8.90
N GLU A 54 3.98 0.69 -9.26
CA GLU A 54 3.60 1.34 -10.53
C GLU A 54 2.37 2.21 -10.30
N LEU A 55 2.52 3.54 -10.46
CA LEU A 55 1.47 4.53 -10.17
C LEU A 55 1.60 5.78 -11.03
N THR A 56 0.49 6.50 -11.21
CA THR A 56 0.47 7.87 -11.72
C THR A 56 0.29 8.89 -10.60
N GLU A 57 0.62 10.16 -10.85
CA GLU A 57 0.51 11.26 -9.87
C GLU A 57 -0.91 11.42 -9.28
N ARG A 58 -1.95 11.03 -10.04
CA ARG A 58 -3.37 11.10 -9.64
C ARG A 58 -3.97 9.75 -9.24
N SER A 59 -3.13 8.73 -9.00
CA SER A 59 -3.61 7.42 -8.58
C SER A 59 -4.24 7.48 -7.18
N GLY A 60 -5.32 6.72 -6.96
CA GLY A 60 -5.91 6.50 -5.63
C GLY A 60 -4.93 5.91 -4.61
N THR A 61 -3.80 5.37 -5.07
CA THR A 61 -2.70 4.92 -4.20
C THR A 61 -1.95 6.07 -3.53
N ARG A 62 -2.03 7.31 -4.04
CA ARG A 62 -1.46 8.47 -3.32
C ARG A 62 -2.18 8.68 -1.97
N ILE A 63 -3.49 8.43 -1.93
CA ILE A 63 -4.26 8.49 -0.68
C ILE A 63 -3.72 7.47 0.31
N GLU A 64 -3.45 6.23 -0.15
CA GLU A 64 -2.86 5.18 0.69
C GLU A 64 -1.46 5.55 1.21
N ALA A 65 -0.61 6.14 0.35
CA ALA A 65 0.72 6.61 0.74
C ALA A 65 0.66 7.72 1.80
N THR A 66 -0.24 8.69 1.62
CA THR A 66 -0.48 9.76 2.61
C THR A 66 -0.98 9.19 3.93
N ILE A 67 -1.95 8.27 3.91
CA ILE A 67 -2.43 7.60 5.13
C ILE A 67 -1.30 6.85 5.84
N ALA A 68 -0.45 6.14 5.11
CA ALA A 68 0.69 5.44 5.71
C ALA A 68 1.66 6.42 6.41
N GLN A 69 1.98 7.55 5.78
CA GLN A 69 2.79 8.60 6.40
C GLN A 69 2.12 9.22 7.63
N GLU A 70 0.82 9.53 7.58
CA GLU A 70 0.05 10.04 8.72
C GLU A 70 0.07 9.08 9.91
N GLN A 71 0.17 7.77 9.65
CA GLN A 71 0.33 6.72 10.66
C GLN A 71 1.80 6.53 11.11
N GLY A 72 2.73 7.36 10.65
CA GLY A 72 4.17 7.26 10.96
C GLY A 72 4.84 6.03 10.34
N LYS A 73 4.31 5.52 9.23
CA LYS A 73 4.83 4.34 8.54
C LYS A 73 5.59 4.73 7.29
N PRO A 74 6.73 4.08 7.00
CA PRO A 74 7.48 4.38 5.80
C PRO A 74 6.71 4.03 4.53
N VAL A 75 6.85 4.90 3.54
CA VAL A 75 6.39 4.69 2.18
C VAL A 75 7.61 4.41 1.31
N LEU A 76 7.58 3.29 0.60
CA LEU A 76 8.67 2.86 -0.25
C LEU A 76 8.25 3.05 -1.71
N LEU A 77 9.11 3.68 -2.50
CA LEU A 77 8.90 3.91 -3.93
C LEU A 77 9.82 2.97 -4.71
N TRP A 78 9.25 2.17 -5.61
CA TRP A 78 10.03 1.27 -6.45
C TRP A 78 10.84 2.09 -7.48
N GLU A 79 12.12 2.24 -7.22
CA GLU A 79 13.04 3.08 -7.99
C GLU A 79 13.09 2.73 -9.48
N PRO A 80 13.15 1.45 -9.91
CA PRO A 80 13.24 1.12 -11.33
C PRO A 80 12.11 1.68 -12.19
N LEU A 81 10.90 1.83 -11.63
CA LEU A 81 9.75 2.36 -12.35
C LEU A 81 9.45 3.83 -12.01
N LEU A 82 9.65 4.23 -10.75
CA LEU A 82 9.23 5.56 -10.28
C LEU A 82 10.36 6.57 -10.24
N GLY A 83 11.62 6.14 -10.26
CA GLY A 83 12.79 6.99 -10.05
C GLY A 83 12.95 8.10 -11.10
N HIS A 84 12.40 7.95 -12.30
CA HIS A 84 12.44 9.00 -13.33
C HIS A 84 11.23 9.94 -13.29
N MET A 85 10.21 9.64 -12.48
CA MET A 85 9.00 10.44 -12.42
C MET A 85 9.19 11.68 -11.53
N PRO A 86 8.98 12.92 -12.04
CA PRO A 86 9.20 14.13 -11.27
C PRO A 86 8.38 14.20 -9.97
N TRP A 87 7.13 13.73 -10.00
CA TRP A 87 6.27 13.72 -8.82
C TRP A 87 6.79 12.76 -7.74
N ALA A 88 7.34 11.60 -8.12
CA ALA A 88 7.86 10.61 -7.17
C ALA A 88 9.12 11.14 -6.50
N ARG A 89 9.99 11.83 -7.25
CA ARG A 89 11.16 12.52 -6.70
C ARG A 89 10.77 13.63 -5.72
N ARG A 90 9.75 14.43 -6.05
CA ARG A 90 9.21 15.42 -5.10
C ARG A 90 8.63 14.75 -3.86
N PHE A 91 7.92 13.65 -4.03
CA PHE A 91 7.31 12.95 -2.90
C PHE A 91 8.35 12.29 -1.99
N ALA A 92 9.48 11.83 -2.55
CA ALA A 92 10.60 11.30 -1.79
C ALA A 92 11.34 12.33 -0.90
N THR A 93 11.00 13.62 -0.98
CA THR A 93 11.52 14.61 -0.04
C THR A 93 10.72 14.67 1.26
N GLU A 94 9.54 14.06 1.29
CA GLU A 94 8.71 13.98 2.48
C GLU A 94 9.31 13.00 3.50
N PRO A 95 9.09 13.21 4.81
CA PRO A 95 9.61 12.31 5.84
C PRO A 95 9.09 10.89 5.66
N LEU A 96 9.95 9.92 5.96
CA LEU A 96 9.67 8.48 5.86
C LEU A 96 9.35 7.97 4.44
N VAL A 97 9.71 8.71 3.38
CA VAL A 97 9.58 8.23 2.00
C VAL A 97 10.96 7.85 1.44
N TYR A 98 11.08 6.63 0.93
CA TYR A 98 12.36 6.09 0.47
C TYR A 98 12.25 5.45 -0.91
N PHE A 99 13.21 5.70 -1.79
CA PHE A 99 13.38 4.87 -2.99
C PHE A 99 14.02 3.53 -2.63
N VAL A 100 13.50 2.45 -3.20
CA VAL A 100 14.01 1.08 -3.03
C VAL A 100 14.03 0.37 -4.39
N GLY A 101 15.05 -0.46 -4.61
CA GLY A 101 15.24 -1.20 -5.87
C GLY A 101 15.51 -2.69 -5.69
N SER A 102 15.51 -3.17 -4.44
CA SER A 102 15.79 -4.56 -4.09
C SER A 102 15.18 -4.94 -2.72
N PRO A 103 15.01 -6.24 -2.43
CA PRO A 103 14.61 -6.70 -1.09
C PRO A 103 15.54 -6.19 0.02
N THR A 104 16.85 -6.12 -0.24
CA THR A 104 17.83 -5.58 0.72
C THR A 104 17.56 -4.11 1.03
N SER A 105 17.31 -3.29 0.00
CA SER A 105 16.98 -1.87 0.22
C SER A 105 15.63 -1.67 0.94
N VAL A 106 14.68 -2.60 0.77
CA VAL A 106 13.43 -2.60 1.56
C VAL A 106 13.72 -2.84 3.03
N ALA A 107 14.53 -3.85 3.37
CA ALA A 107 14.90 -4.13 4.74
C ALA A 107 15.62 -2.94 5.40
N GLN A 108 16.59 -2.34 4.70
CA GLN A 108 17.32 -1.16 5.16
C GLN A 108 16.40 0.04 5.43
N ALA A 109 15.43 0.30 4.55
CA ALA A 109 14.47 1.38 4.74
C ALA A 109 13.56 1.14 5.96
N LEU A 110 13.15 -0.11 6.20
CA LEU A 110 12.37 -0.48 7.39
C LEU A 110 13.16 -0.26 8.69
N ASP A 111 14.44 -0.63 8.70
CA ASP A 111 15.31 -0.46 9.88
C ASP A 111 15.56 1.03 10.16
N ALA A 112 15.88 1.82 9.13
CA ALA A 112 16.07 3.28 9.24
C ALA A 112 14.81 3.99 9.77
N SER A 113 13.62 3.57 9.32
CA SER A 113 12.35 4.13 9.77
C SER A 113 12.02 3.82 11.23
N SER A 114 12.60 2.75 11.77
CA SER A 114 12.36 2.31 13.15
C SER A 114 13.32 3.01 14.12
N ALA A 115 14.53 3.36 13.68
CA ALA A 115 15.49 4.17 14.43
C ALA A 115 15.10 5.66 14.55
N SER A 116 14.17 6.12 13.70
CA SER A 116 13.67 7.50 13.68
C SER A 116 12.45 7.75 14.59
N ARG A 117 11.99 6.72 15.32
CA ARG A 117 10.89 6.80 16.32
C ARG A 117 11.45 6.81 17.72
#